data_AF-A0AA49JR56-F1
#
_entry.id   AF-A0AA49JR56-F1
#
_cell.length_a   1.000
_cell.length_b   1.000
_cell.length_c   1.000
_cell.angle_alpha   90.00
_cell.angle_beta   90.00
_cell.angle_gamma   90.00
#
_symmetry.space_group_name_H-M   'P 1'
#
loop_
_entity.id
_entity.type
_entity.pdbx_description
1 polymer ?
#
loop_
_entity_poly.entity_id
_entity_poly.type
_entity_poly.pdbx_seq_one_letter_code
_entity_poly.pdbx_strand_id
1 'polypeptide(L)'
;MGLKDYFGTDLKRINHALKVLSYADRIVDGENITDEKIKKIVYVTAILHDIGIKKAEEKYGSSSGRYQEIEGPAIAKEIMQKNNEEEDIIERVCYIIGGHHTPSKNDGLDFQIIWESDLLVNIEEDGLYRDREKVSNIVEKNFKTKTGKNIAVDLFLS
;
A
#
# COMPACT_ATOMS: atom_id res chain seq x y z
N MET A 1 11.11 14.72 -7.71
CA MET A 1 10.21 13.86 -8.51
C MET A 1 9.38 13.08 -7.52
N GLY A 2 8.05 13.15 -7.61
CA GLY A 2 7.14 12.45 -6.71
C GLY A 2 6.02 11.72 -7.45
N LEU A 3 5.06 11.17 -6.69
CA LEU A 3 3.94 10.39 -7.21
C LEU A 3 3.22 11.09 -8.39
N LYS A 4 2.86 12.36 -8.22
CA LYS A 4 2.14 13.14 -9.22
C LYS A 4 2.96 13.40 -10.48
N ASP A 5 4.28 13.59 -10.34
CA ASP A 5 5.17 13.75 -11.50
C ASP A 5 5.25 12.44 -12.29
N TYR A 6 5.26 11.30 -11.60
CA TYR A 6 5.37 9.98 -12.22
C TYR A 6 4.07 9.54 -12.91
N PHE A 7 2.92 9.68 -12.23
CA PHE A 7 1.61 9.29 -12.77
C PHE A 7 0.98 10.37 -13.68
N GLY A 8 1.41 11.62 -13.59
CA GLY A 8 0.91 12.71 -14.43
C GLY A 8 -0.59 12.89 -14.29
N THR A 9 -1.32 12.66 -15.38
CA THR A 9 -2.79 12.81 -15.44
C THR A 9 -3.56 11.55 -15.03
N ASP A 10 -2.88 10.50 -14.56
CA ASP A 10 -3.53 9.28 -14.05
C ASP A 10 -4.11 9.52 -12.65
N LEU A 11 -5.21 10.25 -12.61
CA LEU A 11 -5.90 10.63 -11.37
C LEU A 11 -6.41 9.41 -10.61
N LYS A 12 -6.71 8.30 -11.29
CA LYS A 12 -7.19 7.08 -10.64
C LYS A 12 -6.11 6.56 -9.68
N ARG A 13 -4.89 6.34 -10.17
CA ARG A 13 -3.78 5.82 -9.36
C ARG A 13 -3.31 6.80 -8.29
N ILE A 14 -3.32 8.10 -8.62
CA ILE A 14 -3.00 9.14 -7.64
C ILE A 14 -4.03 9.13 -6.49
N ASN A 15 -5.32 9.08 -6.80
CA ASN A 15 -6.36 9.07 -5.78
C ASN A 15 -6.35 7.78 -4.95
N HIS A 16 -6.10 6.63 -5.60
CA HIS A 16 -5.93 5.35 -4.91
C HIS A 16 -4.83 5.44 -3.85
N ALA A 17 -3.61 5.84 -4.24
CA ALA A 17 -2.49 6.00 -3.31
C ALA A 17 -2.77 7.01 -2.17
N LEU A 18 -3.50 8.09 -2.44
CA LEU A 18 -3.90 9.06 -1.41
C LEU A 18 -4.92 8.49 -0.42
N LYS A 19 -5.86 7.64 -0.87
CA LYS A 19 -6.77 6.92 0.02
C LYS A 19 -6.01 5.89 0.87
N VAL A 20 -5.08 5.14 0.26
CA VAL A 20 -4.22 4.19 0.98
C VAL A 20 -3.42 4.91 2.05
N LEU A 21 -2.82 6.07 1.73
CA LEU A 21 -2.14 6.92 2.71
C LEU A 21 -3.06 7.33 3.86
N SER A 22 -4.30 7.74 3.56
CA SER A 22 -5.25 8.14 4.60
C SER A 22 -5.62 7.00 5.55
N TYR A 23 -5.78 5.77 5.06
CA TYR A 23 -6.01 4.61 5.92
C TYR A 23 -4.75 4.22 6.70
N ALA A 24 -3.58 4.27 6.06
CA ALA A 24 -2.32 3.97 6.72
C ALA A 24 -2.07 4.92 7.91
N ASP A 25 -2.35 6.21 7.74
CA ASP A 25 -2.28 7.22 8.81
C ASP A 25 -3.23 6.91 9.98
N ARG A 26 -4.49 6.58 9.69
CA ARG A 26 -5.45 6.17 10.72
C ARG A 26 -5.02 4.92 11.49
N ILE A 27 -4.43 3.94 10.81
CA ILE A 27 -3.94 2.72 11.45
C ILE A 27 -2.70 3.00 12.28
N VAL A 28 -1.75 3.80 11.78
CA VAL A 28 -0.57 4.26 12.53
C VAL A 28 -0.98 4.93 13.84
N ASP A 29 -1.94 5.85 13.79
CA ASP A 29 -2.46 6.55 14.96
C ASP A 29 -3.16 5.60 15.93
N GLY A 30 -4.05 4.73 15.43
CA GLY A 30 -4.82 3.81 16.29
C GLY A 30 -3.97 2.70 16.93
N GLU A 31 -2.90 2.27 16.26
CA GLU A 31 -1.90 1.36 16.83
C GLU A 31 -0.88 2.08 17.73
N ASN A 32 -1.00 3.41 17.91
CA ASN A 32 -0.12 4.25 18.73
C ASN A 32 1.36 4.14 18.35
N ILE A 33 1.65 4.09 17.05
CA ILE A 33 3.04 4.00 16.56
C ILE A 33 3.72 5.35 16.74
N THR A 34 4.70 5.42 17.64
CA THR A 34 5.48 6.64 17.91
C THR A 34 6.85 6.65 17.23
N ASP A 35 7.27 5.54 16.60
CA ASP A 35 8.53 5.45 15.89
C ASP A 35 8.42 6.18 14.54
N GLU A 36 9.08 7.34 14.44
CA GLU A 36 9.04 8.19 13.25
C GLU A 36 9.64 7.51 12.00
N LYS A 37 10.58 6.57 12.16
CA LYS A 37 11.13 5.81 11.04
C LYS A 37 10.09 4.84 10.49
N ILE A 38 9.39 4.11 11.36
CA ILE A 38 8.29 3.21 10.95
C ILE A 38 7.19 4.00 10.25
N LYS A 39 6.76 5.13 10.83
CA LYS A 39 5.75 6.01 10.22
C LYS A 39 6.18 6.46 8.83
N LYS A 40 7.42 6.90 8.68
CA LYS A 40 7.98 7.34 7.40
C LYS A 40 8.00 6.21 6.37
N ILE A 41 8.42 5.00 6.74
CA ILE A 41 8.36 3.81 5.87
C ILE A 41 6.93 3.55 5.40
N VAL A 42 5.96 3.57 6.32
CA VAL A 42 4.54 3.37 6.00
C VAL A 42 4.04 4.45 5.03
N TYR A 43 4.23 5.73 5.34
CA TYR A 43 3.69 6.80 4.51
C TYR A 43 4.30 6.85 3.12
N VAL A 44 5.62 6.66 3.01
CA VAL A 44 6.29 6.60 1.71
C VAL A 44 5.82 5.37 0.91
N THR A 45 5.69 4.22 1.56
CA THR A 45 5.21 3.00 0.88
C THR A 45 3.77 3.16 0.43
N ALA A 46 2.88 3.72 1.26
CA ALA A 46 1.48 3.96 0.90
C ALA A 46 1.35 4.80 -0.37
N ILE A 47 2.21 5.80 -0.52
CA ILE A 47 2.25 6.66 -1.70
C ILE A 47 2.82 5.90 -2.92
N LEU A 48 3.83 5.05 -2.75
CA LEU A 48 4.62 4.47 -3.85
C LEU A 48 4.34 2.99 -4.16
N HIS A 49 3.49 2.27 -3.42
CA HIS A 49 3.33 0.82 -3.58
C HIS A 49 3.01 0.40 -5.02
N ASP A 50 2.10 1.13 -5.67
CA ASP A 50 1.66 0.89 -7.05
C ASP A 50 2.56 1.51 -8.14
N ILE A 51 3.72 2.07 -7.79
CA ILE A 51 4.58 2.79 -8.75
C ILE A 51 5.04 1.90 -9.92
N GLY A 52 5.07 0.58 -9.70
CA GLY A 52 5.43 -0.41 -10.72
C GLY A 52 4.41 -0.55 -11.85
N ILE A 53 3.16 -0.10 -11.68
CA ILE A 53 2.08 -0.36 -12.66
C ILE A 53 2.44 0.14 -14.06
N LYS A 54 2.91 1.39 -14.20
CA LYS A 54 3.19 1.97 -15.52
C LYS A 54 4.23 1.14 -16.28
N LYS A 55 5.29 0.71 -15.58
CA LYS A 55 6.35 -0.09 -16.21
C LYS A 55 5.91 -1.52 -16.50
N ALA A 56 5.07 -2.08 -15.63
CA ALA A 56 4.45 -3.38 -15.84
C ALA A 56 3.57 -3.38 -17.11
N GLU A 57 2.74 -2.36 -17.30
CA GLU A 57 1.93 -2.18 -18.51
C GLU A 57 2.77 -1.99 -19.76
N GLU A 58 3.82 -1.16 -19.71
CA GLU A 58 4.72 -0.90 -20.84
C GLU A 58 5.45 -2.17 -21.30
N LYS A 59 5.95 -2.97 -20.35
CA LYS A 59 6.84 -4.10 -20.64
C LYS A 59 6.11 -5.42 -20.85
N TYR A 60 4.99 -5.62 -20.16
CA TYR A 60 4.25 -6.89 -20.14
C TYR A 60 2.80 -6.78 -20.63
N GLY A 61 2.31 -5.57 -20.91
CA GLY A 61 0.91 -5.37 -21.28
C GLY A 61 -0.08 -5.73 -20.16
N SER A 62 0.37 -5.72 -18.90
CA SER A 62 -0.39 -6.20 -17.75
C SER A 62 -0.04 -5.41 -16.50
N SER A 63 -1.06 -5.06 -15.71
CA SER A 63 -0.91 -4.46 -14.37
C SER A 63 -0.94 -5.50 -13.25
N SER A 64 -0.70 -6.79 -13.53
CA SER A 64 -0.79 -7.83 -12.50
C SER A 64 0.25 -7.60 -11.39
N GLY A 65 -0.12 -7.94 -10.15
CA GLY A 65 0.71 -7.67 -8.97
C GLY A 65 2.14 -8.22 -9.07
N ARG A 66 2.32 -9.40 -9.69
CA ARG A 66 3.65 -9.97 -9.95
C ARG A 66 4.57 -9.01 -10.73
N TYR A 67 4.06 -8.33 -11.75
CA TYR A 67 4.88 -7.41 -12.55
C TYR A 67 5.11 -6.09 -11.83
N GLN A 68 4.15 -5.64 -11.04
CA GLN A 68 4.34 -4.47 -10.19
C GLN A 68 5.44 -4.69 -9.16
N GLU A 69 5.45 -5.85 -8.49
CA GLU A 69 6.48 -6.24 -7.52
C GLU A 69 7.88 -6.36 -8.15
N ILE A 70 7.97 -6.69 -9.44
CA ILE A 70 9.25 -6.75 -10.17
C ILE A 70 9.76 -5.35 -10.51
N GLU A 71 8.89 -4.48 -11.04
CA GLU A 71 9.32 -3.20 -11.61
C GLU A 71 9.31 -2.05 -10.58
N GLY A 72 8.43 -2.12 -9.58
CA GLY A 72 8.20 -1.08 -8.58
C GLY A 72 9.43 -0.71 -7.73
N PRO A 73 10.19 -1.66 -7.17
CA PRO A 73 11.31 -1.36 -6.27
C PRO A 73 12.37 -0.46 -6.89
N ALA A 74 12.77 -0.71 -8.15
CA ALA A 74 13.79 0.08 -8.82
C ALA A 74 13.35 1.54 -9.02
N ILE A 75 12.07 1.75 -9.36
CA ILE A 75 11.49 3.08 -9.60
C ILE A 75 11.32 3.83 -8.26
N ALA A 76 10.84 3.15 -7.22
CA ALA A 76 10.73 3.72 -5.88
C ALA A 76 12.09 4.17 -5.35
N LYS A 77 13.12 3.32 -5.51
CA LYS A 77 14.51 3.65 -5.14
C LYS A 77 15.00 4.92 -5.83
N GLU A 78 14.81 5.03 -7.15
CA GLU A 78 15.22 6.22 -7.90
C GLU A 78 14.50 7.49 -7.41
N ILE A 79 13.20 7.40 -7.16
CA ILE A 79 12.41 8.51 -6.63
C ILE A 79 12.93 8.93 -5.25
N MET A 80 13.13 7.98 -4.34
CA MET A 80 13.55 8.25 -2.97
C MET A 80 14.98 8.82 -2.91
N GLN A 81 15.91 8.29 -3.71
CA GLN A 81 17.29 8.81 -3.81
C GLN A 81 17.32 10.26 -4.30
N LYS A 82 16.49 10.61 -5.29
CA LYS A 82 16.36 12.01 -5.76
C LYS A 82 15.82 12.96 -4.70
N ASN A 83 15.14 12.45 -3.68
CA ASN A 83 14.64 13.23 -2.55
C ASN A 83 15.56 13.12 -1.31
N ASN A 84 16.77 12.57 -1.46
CA ASN A 84 17.77 12.39 -0.38
C ASN A 84 17.26 11.57 0.80
N GLU A 85 16.47 10.54 0.52
CA GLU A 85 15.99 9.60 1.54
C GLU A 85 17.12 8.69 2.05
N GLU A 86 17.01 8.25 3.31
CA GLU A 86 18.03 7.39 3.94
C GLU A 86 18.00 5.97 3.34
N GLU A 87 19.18 5.36 3.13
CA GLU A 87 19.29 4.09 2.40
C GLU A 87 18.55 2.94 3.10
N ASP A 88 18.53 2.92 4.42
CA ASP A 88 17.80 1.91 5.19
C ASP A 88 16.27 2.04 5.09
N ILE A 89 15.76 3.27 4.94
CA ILE A 89 14.35 3.54 4.61
C ILE A 89 14.07 3.10 3.16
N ILE A 90 14.97 3.42 2.22
CA ILE A 90 14.87 2.99 0.82
C ILE A 90 14.79 1.46 0.72
N GLU A 91 15.69 0.74 1.37
CA GLU A 91 15.73 -0.72 1.36
C GLU A 91 14.43 -1.32 1.89
N ARG A 92 13.92 -0.80 3.02
CA ARG A 92 12.68 -1.30 3.61
C ARG A 92 11.45 -1.00 2.76
N VAL A 93 11.32 0.22 2.24
CA VAL A 93 10.22 0.57 1.32
C VAL A 93 10.28 -0.32 0.08
N CYS A 94 11.46 -0.47 -0.55
CA CYS A 94 11.63 -1.33 -1.72
C CYS A 94 11.28 -2.79 -1.44
N TYR A 95 11.59 -3.30 -0.23
CA TYR A 95 11.19 -4.64 0.19
C TYR A 95 9.66 -4.79 0.23
N ILE A 96 8.96 -3.84 0.86
CA ILE A 96 7.49 -3.89 0.97
C ILE A 96 6.86 -3.75 -0.42
N ILE A 97 7.30 -2.80 -1.24
CA ILE A 97 6.85 -2.63 -2.63
C ILE A 97 7.11 -3.90 -3.45
N GLY A 98 8.24 -4.56 -3.26
CA GLY A 98 8.57 -5.82 -3.94
C GLY A 98 7.78 -7.03 -3.46
N GLY A 99 6.87 -6.88 -2.49
CA GLY A 99 6.10 -7.98 -1.92
C GLY A 99 4.65 -7.67 -1.58
N HIS A 100 4.15 -6.46 -1.84
CA HIS A 100 2.84 -6.02 -1.35
C HIS A 100 1.64 -6.80 -1.92
N HIS A 101 1.83 -7.69 -2.90
CA HIS A 101 0.83 -8.66 -3.36
C HIS A 101 1.14 -10.12 -2.98
N THR A 102 2.21 -10.35 -2.21
CA THR A 102 2.71 -11.65 -1.78
C THR A 102 2.58 -11.81 -0.26
N PRO A 103 1.52 -12.48 0.25
CA PRO A 103 1.27 -12.59 1.69
C PRO A 103 2.43 -13.16 2.50
N SER A 104 3.22 -14.09 1.93
CA SER A 104 4.34 -14.73 2.62
C SER A 104 5.55 -13.83 2.81
N LYS A 105 5.59 -12.63 2.19
CA LYS A 105 6.63 -11.62 2.39
C LYS A 105 6.29 -10.62 3.49
N ASN A 106 5.06 -10.62 3.98
CA ASN A 106 4.67 -9.77 5.09
C ASN A 106 5.35 -10.28 6.37
N ASP A 107 6.31 -9.50 6.86
CA ASP A 107 7.24 -9.86 7.94
C ASP A 107 7.15 -8.93 9.15
N GLY A 108 6.27 -7.92 9.13
CA GLY A 108 6.25 -6.89 10.16
C GLY A 108 5.05 -5.96 10.12
N LEU A 109 4.96 -5.11 11.15
CA LEU A 109 3.83 -4.20 11.35
C LEU A 109 3.70 -3.14 10.25
N ASP A 110 4.81 -2.55 9.82
CA ASP A 110 4.83 -1.58 8.71
C ASP A 110 4.28 -2.18 7.41
N PHE A 111 4.70 -3.39 7.07
CA PHE A 111 4.17 -4.13 5.93
C PHE A 111 2.67 -4.39 6.10
N GLN A 112 2.27 -4.91 7.26
CA GLN A 112 0.87 -5.23 7.57
C GLN A 112 -0.05 -4.00 7.45
N ILE A 113 0.42 -2.81 7.84
CA ILE A 113 -0.35 -1.57 7.71
C ILE A 113 -0.59 -1.23 6.25
N ILE A 114 0.42 -1.37 5.38
CA ILE A 114 0.26 -1.13 3.94
C ILE A 114 -0.72 -2.14 3.34
N TRP A 115 -0.55 -3.42 3.67
CA TRP A 115 -1.42 -4.49 3.22
C TRP A 115 -2.88 -4.23 3.58
N GLU A 116 -3.16 -3.86 4.82
CA GLU A 116 -4.53 -3.56 5.27
C GLU A 116 -5.08 -2.29 4.65
N SER A 117 -4.25 -1.25 4.51
CA SER A 117 -4.67 0.03 3.93
C SER A 117 -5.05 -0.11 2.46
N ASP A 118 -4.26 -0.87 1.69
CA ASP A 118 -4.58 -1.19 0.30
C ASP A 118 -5.86 -2.04 0.20
N LEU A 119 -6.01 -3.07 1.05
CA LEU A 119 -7.23 -3.87 1.09
C LEU A 119 -8.50 -3.05 1.42
N LEU A 120 -8.42 -2.08 2.34
CA LEU A 120 -9.54 -1.19 2.65
C LEU A 120 -10.01 -0.40 1.42
N VAL A 121 -9.06 0.14 0.65
CA VAL A 121 -9.37 0.88 -0.58
C VAL A 121 -9.90 -0.06 -1.65
N ASN A 122 -9.29 -1.22 -1.85
CA ASN A 122 -9.72 -2.20 -2.85
C ASN A 122 -11.13 -2.74 -2.58
N ILE A 123 -11.51 -2.98 -1.31
CA ILE A 123 -12.87 -3.38 -0.96
C ILE A 123 -13.90 -2.34 -1.41
N GLU A 124 -13.59 -1.05 -1.25
CA GLU A 124 -14.44 0.05 -1.69
C GLU A 124 -14.48 0.17 -3.22
N GLU A 125 -13.31 0.28 -3.86
CA GLU A 125 -13.17 0.60 -5.28
C GLU A 125 -13.64 -0.53 -6.20
N ASP A 126 -13.46 -1.79 -5.79
CA ASP A 126 -13.93 -2.96 -6.53
C ASP A 126 -15.39 -3.32 -6.21
N GLY A 127 -16.05 -2.55 -5.32
CA GLY A 127 -17.44 -2.79 -4.95
C GLY A 127 -17.67 -4.07 -4.13
N LEU A 128 -16.62 -4.62 -3.50
CA LEU A 128 -16.68 -5.87 -2.75
C LEU A 128 -17.55 -5.74 -1.49
N TYR A 129 -17.71 -4.53 -0.95
CA TYR A 129 -18.61 -4.22 0.18
C TYR A 129 -20.06 -4.67 -0.01
N ARG A 130 -20.48 -4.96 -1.24
CA ARG A 130 -21.82 -5.47 -1.55
C ARG A 130 -22.01 -6.95 -1.17
N ASP A 131 -20.92 -7.67 -0.95
CA ASP A 131 -20.90 -9.07 -0.54
C ASP A 131 -20.32 -9.17 0.87
N ARG A 132 -21.19 -9.11 1.87
CA ARG A 132 -20.80 -9.14 3.29
C ARG A 132 -20.05 -10.41 3.68
N GLU A 133 -20.40 -11.56 3.12
CA GLU A 133 -19.73 -12.83 3.44
C GLU A 133 -18.29 -12.80 2.91
N LYS A 134 -18.11 -12.37 1.66
CA LYS A 134 -16.77 -12.20 1.07
C LYS A 134 -15.93 -11.20 1.85
N VAL A 135 -16.49 -10.06 2.24
CA VAL A 135 -15.75 -9.07 3.06
C VAL A 135 -15.39 -9.63 4.43
N SER A 136 -16.30 -10.32 5.11
CA SER A 136 -16.01 -10.96 6.40
C SER A 136 -14.81 -11.91 6.28
N ASN A 137 -14.79 -12.75 5.25
CA ASN A 137 -13.68 -13.66 4.97
C ASN A 137 -12.36 -12.92 4.69
N ILE A 138 -12.40 -11.82 3.93
CA ILE A 138 -11.21 -10.99 3.68
C ILE A 138 -10.69 -10.40 5.00
N VAL A 139 -11.58 -9.84 5.83
CA VAL A 139 -11.22 -9.20 7.10
C VAL A 139 -10.59 -10.21 8.05
N GLU A 140 -11.21 -11.36 8.27
CA GLU A 140 -10.69 -12.39 9.18
C GLU A 140 -9.32 -12.93 8.74
N LYS A 141 -9.15 -13.16 7.43
CA LYS A 141 -7.93 -13.74 6.91
C LYS A 141 -6.76 -12.75 6.91
N ASN A 142 -7.01 -11.50 6.54
CA ASN A 142 -5.94 -10.57 6.16
C ASN A 142 -5.65 -9.47 7.19
N PHE A 143 -6.63 -9.05 8.00
CA PHE A 143 -6.43 -7.95 8.96
C PHE A 143 -5.90 -8.50 10.28
N LYS A 144 -4.78 -7.95 10.74
CA LYS A 144 -4.05 -8.30 11.96
C LYS A 144 -3.91 -7.13 12.92
N THR A 145 -3.85 -5.88 12.43
CA THR A 145 -3.91 -4.71 13.32
C THR A 145 -5.30 -4.60 13.93
N LYS A 146 -5.38 -4.13 15.18
CA LYS A 146 -6.67 -3.95 15.84
C LYS A 146 -7.45 -2.83 15.15
N THR A 147 -6.76 -1.74 14.81
CA THR A 147 -7.34 -0.55 14.20
C THR A 147 -7.82 -0.82 12.78
N GLY A 148 -7.01 -1.42 11.93
CA GLY A 148 -7.42 -1.75 10.55
C GLY A 148 -8.62 -2.69 10.53
N LYS A 149 -8.63 -3.72 11.40
CA LYS A 149 -9.78 -4.62 11.55
C LYS A 149 -11.05 -3.87 11.95
N ASN A 150 -10.97 -2.99 12.95
CA ASN A 150 -12.12 -2.19 13.39
C ASN A 150 -12.63 -1.29 12.26
N ILE A 151 -11.73 -0.61 11.54
CA ILE A 151 -12.10 0.23 10.38
C ILE A 151 -12.85 -0.60 9.33
N ALA A 152 -12.36 -1.80 8.99
CA ALA A 152 -13.00 -2.66 8.00
C ALA A 152 -14.40 -3.13 8.46
N VAL A 153 -14.54 -3.50 9.74
CA VAL A 153 -15.84 -3.88 10.32
C VAL A 153 -16.81 -2.70 10.28
N ASP A 154 -16.39 -1.53 10.77
CA ASP A 154 -17.24 -0.36 10.85
C ASP A 154 -17.71 0.11 9.48
N LEU A 155 -16.84 0.07 8.47
CA LEU A 155 -17.19 0.53 7.12
C LEU A 155 -18.05 -0.45 6.34
N PHE A 156 -17.85 -1.76 6.51
CA PHE A 156 -18.37 -2.75 5.55
C PHE A 156 -19.24 -3.86 6.16
N LEU A 157 -19.18 -4.08 7.47
CA LEU A 157 -19.85 -5.20 8.13
C LEU A 157 -20.81 -4.78 9.24
N SER A 158 -20.83 -3.50 9.61
CA SER A 158 -21.79 -2.91 10.56
C SER A 158 -23.18 -2.77 9.96
#